data_AF-A0A660HV85-F1
#
_entry.id   AF-A0A660HV85-F1
#
_cell.length_a   1.000
_cell.length_b   1.000
_cell.length_c   1.000
_cell.angle_alpha   90.00
_cell.angle_beta   90.00
_cell.angle_gamma   90.00
#
_symmetry.space_group_name_H-M   'P 1'
#
loop_
_entity.id
_entity.type
_entity.pdbx_description
1 polymer ?
#
loop_
_entity_poly.entity_id
_entity_poly.type
_entity_poly.pdbx_seq_one_letter_code
_entity_poly.pdbx_strand_id
1 'polypeptide(L)'
;MITLNEAEAVEVSLSAVDEGDETRAFQALDSLTGIAADFLSENEEADAERVILSIENAAQAAAERDMELVTINSILSLGKLARAAADKGLESALGRAFIAIGKLGEAAAAHSLEAGSKVAASTLLEIWKFSSESWDQEKVITFSLLFKEIGASAARSGVEEVVLSAVTGLGELGKKTAADSLELETVSTLLLLEEIGKLAAESYFDEALSSTALSIEEIGKICKKKGLSDAVLQCQWALETLRIQAEEKLLNNSSVVAEMALDNFTDIGYNESEEKLEKFQEIKALQKKIQSNL
;
A
#
# COMPACT_ATOMS: atom_id res chain seq x y z
N MET A 1 -6.97 26.75 23.27
CA MET A 1 -7.30 25.58 22.44
C MET A 1 -8.63 25.06 22.99
N ILE A 2 -9.69 25.07 22.18
CA ILE A 2 -10.99 24.51 22.59
C ILE A 2 -10.88 23.02 22.31
N THR A 3 -10.91 22.20 23.35
CA THR A 3 -10.99 20.73 23.21
C THR A 3 -12.44 20.39 22.91
N LEU A 4 -12.73 19.98 21.67
CA LEU A 4 -14.04 19.46 21.29
C LEU A 4 -14.23 18.08 21.93
N ASN A 5 -15.45 17.77 22.36
CA ASN A 5 -15.79 16.37 22.64
C ASN A 5 -15.90 15.60 21.31
N GLU A 6 -15.95 14.27 21.38
CA GLU A 6 -15.88 13.46 20.16
C GLU A 6 -17.01 13.75 19.17
N ALA A 7 -18.26 13.82 19.61
CA ALA A 7 -19.41 14.06 18.73
C ALA A 7 -19.29 15.43 18.03
N GLU A 8 -18.89 16.46 18.78
CA GLU A 8 -18.62 17.79 18.24
C GLU A 8 -17.44 17.77 17.25
N ALA A 9 -16.37 17.04 17.56
CA ALA A 9 -15.19 16.96 16.70
C ALA A 9 -15.52 16.27 15.37
N VAL A 10 -16.34 15.21 15.38
CA VAL A 10 -16.83 14.56 14.16
C VAL A 10 -17.66 15.52 13.32
N GLU A 11 -18.69 16.16 13.91
CA GLU A 11 -19.56 17.09 13.18
C GLU A 11 -18.78 18.29 12.60
N VAL A 12 -17.86 18.85 13.38
CA VAL A 12 -17.04 19.99 12.96
C VAL A 12 -16.07 19.58 11.85
N SER A 13 -15.47 18.39 11.92
CA SER A 13 -14.53 17.92 10.89
C SER A 13 -15.19 17.82 9.51
N LEU A 14 -16.39 17.24 9.44
CA LEU A 14 -17.12 17.08 8.18
C LEU A 14 -17.66 18.42 7.65
N SER A 15 -18.31 19.22 8.51
CA SER A 15 -18.84 20.53 8.08
C SER A 15 -17.75 21.49 7.62
N ALA A 16 -16.58 21.50 8.29
CA ALA A 16 -15.45 22.33 7.89
C ALA A 16 -14.87 21.92 6.52
N VAL A 17 -14.76 20.62 6.26
CA VAL A 17 -14.34 20.10 4.94
C VAL A 17 -15.35 20.50 3.86
N ASP A 18 -16.65 20.37 4.14
CA ASP A 18 -17.70 20.77 3.19
C ASP A 18 -17.66 22.26 2.85
N GLU A 19 -17.37 23.10 3.85
CA GLU A 19 -17.19 24.55 3.76
C GLU A 19 -15.84 24.97 3.14
N GLY A 20 -14.87 24.05 3.02
CA GLY A 20 -13.51 24.34 2.58
C GLY A 20 -12.66 25.08 3.63
N ASP A 21 -13.04 25.04 4.90
CA ASP A 21 -12.28 25.66 6.00
C ASP A 21 -11.21 24.69 6.52
N GLU A 22 -10.03 24.72 5.89
CA GLU A 22 -8.88 23.90 6.29
C GLU A 22 -8.48 24.08 7.75
N THR A 23 -8.53 25.32 8.27
CA THR A 23 -8.10 25.60 9.65
C THR A 23 -9.02 24.91 10.65
N ARG A 24 -10.33 24.99 10.41
CA ARG A 24 -11.33 24.35 11.27
C ARG A 24 -11.30 22.83 11.12
N ALA A 25 -11.08 22.31 9.91
CA ALA A 25 -10.88 20.89 9.66
C ALA A 25 -9.66 20.36 10.43
N PHE A 26 -8.52 21.07 10.39
CA PHE A 26 -7.33 20.72 11.17
C PHE A 26 -7.59 20.62 12.66
N GLN A 27 -8.25 21.62 13.24
CA GLN A 27 -8.52 21.65 14.68
C GLN A 27 -9.41 20.49 15.12
N ALA A 28 -10.40 20.14 14.30
CA ALA A 28 -11.28 19.02 14.57
C ALA A 28 -10.56 17.67 14.47
N LEU A 29 -9.76 17.47 13.43
CA LEU A 29 -8.97 16.25 13.23
C LEU A 29 -7.88 16.08 14.31
N ASP A 30 -7.25 17.17 14.75
CA ASP A 30 -6.30 17.16 15.88
C ASP A 30 -7.00 16.77 17.19
N SER A 31 -8.22 17.28 17.41
CA SER A 31 -9.05 16.88 18.56
C SER A 31 -9.40 15.40 18.52
N LEU A 32 -9.85 14.87 17.37
CA LEU A 32 -10.12 13.44 17.19
C LEU A 32 -8.85 12.61 17.41
N THR A 33 -7.69 13.07 16.94
CA THR A 33 -6.42 12.38 17.14
C THR A 33 -6.06 12.29 18.63
N GLY A 34 -6.26 13.39 19.38
CA GLY A 34 -6.08 13.39 20.84
C GLY A 34 -7.00 12.39 21.53
N ILE A 35 -8.29 12.38 21.18
CA ILE A 35 -9.29 11.46 21.74
C ILE A 35 -8.91 10.00 21.45
N ALA A 36 -8.53 9.67 20.21
CA ALA A 36 -8.09 8.31 19.86
C ALA A 36 -6.84 7.90 20.65
N ALA A 37 -5.88 8.82 20.83
CA ALA A 37 -4.67 8.56 21.60
C ALA A 37 -4.99 8.31 23.08
N ASP A 38 -5.94 9.04 23.66
CA ASP A 38 -6.41 8.84 25.03
C ASP A 38 -7.04 7.45 25.19
N PHE A 39 -7.94 7.05 24.26
CA PHE A 39 -8.51 5.69 24.26
C PHE A 39 -7.45 4.59 24.14
N LEU A 40 -6.46 4.75 23.25
CA LEU A 40 -5.33 3.81 23.18
C LEU A 40 -4.56 3.78 24.50
N SER A 41 -4.35 4.93 25.15
CA SER A 41 -3.65 5.04 26.43
C SER A 41 -4.36 4.26 27.55
N GLU A 42 -5.69 4.22 27.51
CA GLU A 42 -6.57 3.52 28.46
C GLU A 42 -6.85 2.06 28.05
N ASN A 43 -6.33 1.62 26.90
CA ASN A 43 -6.58 0.31 26.27
C ASN A 43 -8.06 0.10 25.87
N GLU A 44 -8.76 1.18 25.56
CA GLU A 44 -10.13 1.16 25.03
C GLU A 44 -10.08 1.01 23.49
N GLU A 45 -9.66 -0.17 23.02
CA GLU A 45 -9.33 -0.41 21.61
C GLU A 45 -10.52 -0.17 20.65
N ALA A 46 -11.72 -0.62 21.04
CA ALA A 46 -12.93 -0.45 20.22
C ALA A 46 -13.33 1.03 20.05
N ASP A 47 -13.13 1.84 21.08
CA ASP A 47 -13.40 3.28 21.03
C ASP A 47 -12.33 4.00 20.22
N ALA A 48 -11.06 3.63 20.37
CA ALA A 48 -9.99 4.13 19.52
C ALA A 48 -10.25 3.84 18.03
N GLU A 49 -10.66 2.62 17.68
CA GLU A 49 -11.00 2.25 16.30
C GLU A 49 -12.13 3.10 15.71
N ARG A 50 -13.17 3.36 16.51
CA ARG A 50 -14.31 4.17 16.11
C ARG A 50 -13.90 5.61 15.82
N VAL A 51 -13.00 6.18 16.63
CA VAL A 51 -12.45 7.52 16.40
C VAL A 51 -11.52 7.53 15.19
N ILE A 52 -10.68 6.51 15.02
CA ILE A 52 -9.82 6.37 13.82
C ILE A 52 -10.66 6.32 12.55
N LEU A 53 -11.77 5.57 12.54
CA LEU A 53 -12.71 5.55 11.42
C LEU A 53 -13.33 6.94 11.15
N SER A 54 -13.58 7.72 12.21
CA SER A 54 -14.08 9.08 12.04
C SER A 54 -13.03 10.02 11.42
N ILE A 55 -11.76 9.86 11.81
CA ILE A 55 -10.62 10.56 11.19
C ILE A 55 -10.50 10.15 9.71
N GLU A 56 -10.57 8.86 9.39
CA GLU A 56 -10.54 8.32 8.02
C GLU A 56 -11.59 8.98 7.14
N ASN A 57 -12.86 8.96 7.56
CA ASN A 57 -13.97 9.50 6.78
C ASN A 57 -13.82 11.01 6.50
N ALA A 58 -13.48 11.80 7.51
CA ALA A 58 -13.30 13.24 7.36
C ALA A 58 -12.07 13.59 6.50
N ALA A 59 -10.97 12.85 6.68
CA ALA A 59 -9.76 13.05 5.88
C ALA A 59 -9.95 12.63 4.41
N GLN A 60 -10.72 11.57 4.15
CA GLN A 60 -11.07 11.17 2.78
C GLN A 60 -11.90 12.25 2.10
N ALA A 61 -12.91 12.80 2.78
CA ALA A 61 -13.68 13.93 2.26
C ALA A 61 -12.76 15.16 2.00
N ALA A 62 -11.74 15.38 2.83
CA ALA A 62 -10.77 16.44 2.62
C ALA A 62 -9.92 16.20 1.37
N ALA A 63 -9.49 14.96 1.11
CA ALA A 63 -8.78 14.59 -0.12
C ALA A 63 -9.66 14.80 -1.36
N GLU A 64 -10.94 14.45 -1.29
CA GLU A 64 -11.90 14.67 -2.39
C GLU A 64 -12.15 16.16 -2.69
N ARG A 65 -11.87 17.05 -1.73
CA ARG A 65 -11.96 18.51 -1.85
C ARG A 65 -10.60 19.18 -2.10
N ASP A 66 -9.60 18.40 -2.52
CA ASP A 66 -8.23 18.86 -2.81
C ASP A 66 -7.50 19.53 -1.64
N MET A 67 -7.90 19.23 -0.39
CA MET A 67 -7.29 19.78 0.83
C MET A 67 -6.03 18.97 1.20
N GLU A 68 -4.95 19.13 0.42
CA GLU A 68 -3.74 18.29 0.50
C GLU A 68 -3.07 18.36 1.88
N LEU A 69 -2.97 19.54 2.50
CA LEU A 69 -2.35 19.67 3.81
C LEU A 69 -3.17 18.98 4.92
N VAL A 70 -4.50 19.02 4.82
CA VAL A 70 -5.42 18.32 5.73
C VAL A 70 -5.24 16.81 5.60
N THR A 71 -5.13 16.33 4.36
CA THR A 71 -4.84 14.94 4.02
C THR A 71 -3.49 14.48 4.62
N ILE A 72 -2.41 15.23 4.38
CA ILE A 72 -1.06 14.91 4.90
C ILE A 72 -1.06 14.82 6.42
N ASN A 73 -1.62 15.82 7.12
CA ASN A 73 -1.62 15.81 8.59
C ASN A 73 -2.47 14.67 9.16
N SER A 74 -3.56 14.30 8.49
CA SER A 74 -4.39 13.16 8.89
C SER A 74 -3.61 11.85 8.76
N ILE A 75 -2.89 11.64 7.65
CA ILE A 75 -2.01 10.48 7.47
C ILE A 75 -0.97 10.39 8.57
N LEU A 76 -0.26 11.50 8.85
CA LEU A 76 0.77 11.52 9.89
C LEU A 76 0.20 11.26 11.29
N SER A 77 -1.02 11.74 11.55
CA SER A 77 -1.72 11.51 12.82
C SER A 77 -2.13 10.04 12.96
N LEU A 78 -2.69 9.43 11.91
CA LEU A 78 -2.97 8.00 11.85
C LEU A 78 -1.68 7.17 12.04
N GLY A 79 -0.55 7.59 11.47
CA GLY A 79 0.74 6.92 11.66
C GLY A 79 1.21 6.95 13.12
N LYS A 80 0.98 8.05 13.85
CA LYS A 80 1.25 8.13 15.30
C LYS A 80 0.33 7.19 16.09
N LEU A 81 -0.96 7.15 15.74
CA LEU A 81 -1.93 6.24 16.37
C LEU A 81 -1.57 4.77 16.11
N ALA A 82 -1.15 4.43 14.89
CA ALA A 82 -0.67 3.10 14.54
C ALA A 82 0.53 2.69 15.41
N ARG A 83 1.51 3.59 15.59
CA ARG A 83 2.65 3.33 16.48
C ARG A 83 2.21 3.14 17.94
N ALA A 84 1.34 4.00 18.45
CA ALA A 84 0.83 3.89 19.81
C ALA A 84 0.06 2.58 20.05
N ALA A 85 -0.72 2.13 19.06
CA ALA A 85 -1.41 0.85 19.09
C ALA A 85 -0.42 -0.32 19.07
N ALA A 86 0.60 -0.28 18.20
CA ALA A 86 1.64 -1.30 18.13
C ALA A 86 2.45 -1.42 19.44
N ASP A 87 2.85 -0.30 20.05
CA ASP A 87 3.59 -0.27 21.32
C ASP A 87 2.81 -0.91 22.47
N LYS A 88 1.47 -0.98 22.35
CA LYS A 88 0.56 -1.57 23.33
C LYS A 88 0.03 -2.96 22.94
N GLY A 89 0.37 -3.47 21.76
CA GLY A 89 -0.17 -4.73 21.24
C GLY A 89 -1.67 -4.68 20.94
N LEU A 90 -2.19 -3.51 20.59
CA LEU A 90 -3.60 -3.30 20.20
C LEU A 90 -3.75 -3.54 18.70
N GLU A 91 -3.76 -4.82 18.32
CA GLU A 91 -3.68 -5.28 16.93
C GLU A 91 -4.83 -4.82 16.03
N SER A 92 -6.03 -4.67 16.57
CA SER A 92 -7.21 -4.27 15.82
C SER A 92 -7.20 -2.77 15.55
N ALA A 93 -6.80 -1.94 16.53
CA ALA A 93 -6.57 -0.52 16.32
C ALA A 93 -5.38 -0.24 15.40
N LEU A 94 -4.29 -1.01 15.50
CA LEU A 94 -3.17 -0.97 14.56
C LEU A 94 -3.64 -1.28 13.13
N GLY A 95 -4.40 -2.38 12.98
CA GLY A 95 -5.08 -2.78 11.75
C GLY A 95 -5.86 -1.64 11.12
N ARG A 96 -6.76 -1.05 11.90
CA ARG A 96 -7.60 0.07 11.47
C ARG A 96 -6.77 1.26 11.00
N ALA A 97 -5.75 1.64 11.77
CA ALA A 97 -4.95 2.82 11.48
C ALA A 97 -4.18 2.70 10.15
N PHE A 98 -3.52 1.57 9.87
CA PHE A 98 -2.80 1.43 8.60
C PHE A 98 -3.75 1.24 7.41
N ILE A 99 -4.92 0.61 7.59
CA ILE A 99 -5.95 0.54 6.54
C ILE A 99 -6.43 1.95 6.18
N ALA A 100 -6.74 2.78 7.18
CA ALA A 100 -7.15 4.17 6.98
C ALA A 100 -6.08 4.98 6.22
N ILE A 101 -4.80 4.79 6.54
CA ILE A 101 -3.68 5.43 5.82
C ILE A 101 -3.66 5.01 4.35
N GLY A 102 -3.80 3.72 4.06
CA GLY A 102 -3.76 3.21 2.70
C GLY A 102 -4.92 3.73 1.84
N LYS A 103 -6.14 3.72 2.39
CA LYS A 103 -7.32 4.30 1.72
C LYS A 103 -7.19 5.80 1.48
N LEU A 104 -6.66 6.52 2.46
CA LEU A 104 -6.41 7.95 2.31
C LEU A 104 -5.32 8.23 1.27
N GLY A 105 -4.30 7.37 1.18
CA GLY A 105 -3.29 7.41 0.12
C GLY A 105 -3.87 7.15 -1.28
N GLU A 106 -4.81 6.20 -1.40
CA GLU A 106 -5.54 5.90 -2.64
C GLU A 106 -6.42 7.08 -3.06
N ALA A 107 -7.18 7.66 -2.13
CA ALA A 107 -8.00 8.84 -2.37
C ALA A 107 -7.14 10.05 -2.77
N ALA A 108 -6.03 10.29 -2.07
CA ALA A 108 -5.06 11.32 -2.42
C ALA A 108 -4.53 11.12 -3.86
N ALA A 109 -4.16 9.89 -4.23
CA ALA A 109 -3.71 9.59 -5.58
C ALA A 109 -4.81 9.81 -6.63
N ALA A 110 -6.06 9.44 -6.32
CA ALA A 110 -7.20 9.60 -7.23
C ALA A 110 -7.44 11.08 -7.57
N HIS A 111 -7.20 11.97 -6.60
CA HIS A 111 -7.32 13.42 -6.71
C HIS A 111 -6.00 14.13 -7.05
N SER A 112 -4.98 13.39 -7.49
CA SER A 112 -3.65 13.93 -7.87
C SER A 112 -2.94 14.73 -6.77
N LEU A 113 -3.24 14.43 -5.50
CA LEU A 113 -2.56 14.97 -4.32
C LEU A 113 -1.26 14.18 -4.09
N GLU A 114 -0.25 14.47 -4.92
CA GLU A 114 1.01 13.72 -4.97
C GLU A 114 1.68 13.61 -3.60
N ALA A 115 1.81 14.73 -2.87
CA ALA A 115 2.53 14.72 -1.60
C ALA A 115 1.74 13.93 -0.54
N GLY A 116 0.41 14.09 -0.51
CA GLY A 116 -0.47 13.28 0.33
C GLY A 116 -0.27 11.78 0.12
N SER A 117 -0.29 11.34 -1.14
CA SER A 117 -0.16 9.91 -1.46
C SER A 117 1.24 9.35 -1.19
N LYS A 118 2.31 10.11 -1.47
CA LYS A 118 3.70 9.73 -1.14
C LYS A 118 3.91 9.59 0.38
N VAL A 119 3.29 10.49 1.15
CA VAL A 119 3.32 10.42 2.62
C VAL A 119 2.58 9.17 3.12
N ALA A 120 1.43 8.81 2.52
CA ALA A 120 0.73 7.57 2.86
C ALA A 120 1.60 6.33 2.61
N ALA A 121 2.17 6.20 1.41
CA ALA A 121 3.05 5.08 1.06
C ALA A 121 4.26 4.98 2.00
N SER A 122 4.90 6.10 2.31
CA SER A 122 6.04 6.15 3.23
C SER A 122 5.63 5.76 4.65
N THR A 123 4.48 6.25 5.12
CA THR A 123 3.97 5.95 6.48
C THR A 123 3.61 4.47 6.61
N LEU A 124 2.98 3.86 5.60
CA LEU A 124 2.73 2.41 5.57
C LEU A 124 4.03 1.60 5.68
N LEU A 125 5.07 2.01 4.93
CA LEU A 125 6.36 1.32 4.95
C LEU A 125 7.07 1.47 6.30
N GLU A 126 6.92 2.62 6.97
CA GLU A 126 7.40 2.80 8.34
C GLU A 126 6.69 1.88 9.31
N ILE A 127 5.35 1.80 9.26
CA ILE A 127 4.54 0.89 10.09
C ILE A 127 4.98 -0.55 9.90
N TRP A 128 5.13 -0.98 8.65
CA TRP A 128 5.63 -2.31 8.32
C TRP A 128 6.96 -2.63 9.02
N LYS A 129 7.88 -1.66 9.11
CA LYS A 129 9.25 -1.84 9.63
C LYS A 129 9.36 -1.87 11.15
N PHE A 130 8.47 -1.21 11.89
CA PHE A 130 8.61 -1.11 13.35
C PHE A 130 7.77 -2.14 14.14
N SER A 131 6.92 -2.92 13.49
CA SER A 131 6.23 -4.01 14.19
C SER A 131 7.23 -5.07 14.66
N SER A 132 7.21 -5.35 15.96
CA SER A 132 8.13 -6.28 16.63
C SER A 132 7.72 -7.75 16.47
N GLU A 133 6.47 -8.00 16.05
CA GLU A 133 5.94 -9.33 15.78
C GLU A 133 5.92 -9.63 14.28
N SER A 134 6.01 -10.91 13.92
CA SER A 134 5.76 -11.33 12.54
C SER A 134 4.29 -11.05 12.21
N TRP A 135 4.05 -10.15 11.24
CA TRP A 135 2.73 -9.93 10.69
C TRP A 135 2.09 -11.25 10.25
N ASP A 136 0.82 -11.45 10.60
CA ASP A 136 0.07 -12.58 10.08
C ASP A 136 -0.17 -12.44 8.56
N GLN A 137 -0.50 -13.56 7.91
CA GLN A 137 -0.71 -13.63 6.47
C GLN A 137 -1.70 -12.58 5.95
N GLU A 138 -2.81 -12.36 6.67
CA GLU A 138 -3.86 -11.44 6.24
C GLU A 138 -3.36 -9.99 6.28
N LYS A 139 -2.60 -9.61 7.30
CA LYS A 139 -1.99 -8.27 7.38
C LYS A 139 -0.92 -8.05 6.32
N VAL A 140 -0.06 -9.04 6.05
CA VAL A 140 0.95 -8.95 4.97
C VAL A 140 0.30 -8.71 3.61
N ILE A 141 -0.76 -9.46 3.31
CA ILE A 141 -1.52 -9.29 2.07
C ILE A 141 -2.25 -7.95 2.06
N THR A 142 -2.82 -7.52 3.19
CA THR A 142 -3.46 -6.20 3.30
C THR A 142 -2.50 -5.07 2.98
N PHE A 143 -1.30 -5.02 3.60
CA PHE A 143 -0.32 -3.99 3.24
C PHE A 143 0.01 -4.00 1.75
N SER A 144 0.19 -5.20 1.17
CA SER A 144 0.46 -5.34 -0.26
C SER A 144 -0.66 -4.77 -1.13
N LEU A 145 -1.93 -5.02 -0.75
CA LEU A 145 -3.11 -4.48 -1.42
C LEU A 145 -3.18 -2.94 -1.30
N LEU A 146 -2.90 -2.38 -0.12
CA LEU A 146 -2.93 -0.93 0.08
C LEU A 146 -1.90 -0.21 -0.81
N PHE A 147 -0.66 -0.73 -0.90
CA PHE A 147 0.32 -0.21 -1.86
C PHE A 147 -0.17 -0.33 -3.30
N LYS A 148 -0.77 -1.47 -3.66
CA LYS A 148 -1.33 -1.68 -4.99
C LYS A 148 -2.43 -0.69 -5.32
N GLU A 149 -3.37 -0.40 -4.42
CA GLU A 149 -4.44 0.54 -4.72
C GLU A 149 -3.94 1.99 -4.82
N ILE A 150 -2.98 2.39 -3.97
CA ILE A 150 -2.27 3.67 -4.12
C ILE A 150 -1.63 3.78 -5.51
N GLY A 151 -0.85 2.77 -5.91
CA GLY A 151 -0.16 2.77 -7.20
C GLY A 151 -1.12 2.72 -8.39
N ALA A 152 -2.19 1.92 -8.30
CA ALA A 152 -3.18 1.79 -9.35
C ALA A 152 -4.00 3.08 -9.54
N SER A 153 -4.37 3.73 -8.44
CA SER A 153 -5.04 5.04 -8.45
C SER A 153 -4.13 6.11 -9.09
N ALA A 154 -2.87 6.16 -8.67
CA ALA A 154 -1.89 7.08 -9.22
C ALA A 154 -1.62 6.89 -10.71
N ALA A 155 -1.54 5.63 -11.17
CA ALA A 155 -1.36 5.32 -12.59
C ALA A 155 -2.53 5.86 -13.43
N ARG A 156 -3.76 5.75 -12.94
CA ARG A 156 -4.97 6.27 -13.61
C ARG A 156 -5.04 7.79 -13.59
N SER A 157 -4.58 8.42 -12.50
CA SER A 157 -4.55 9.88 -12.35
C SER A 157 -3.32 10.56 -12.95
N GLY A 158 -2.39 9.79 -13.53
CA GLY A 158 -1.25 10.34 -14.26
C GLY A 158 -0.09 10.79 -13.37
N VAL A 159 0.07 10.23 -12.16
CA VAL A 159 1.07 10.66 -11.17
C VAL A 159 2.16 9.60 -10.98
N GLU A 160 3.14 9.56 -11.89
CA GLU A 160 4.21 8.53 -11.95
C GLU A 160 5.01 8.42 -10.64
N GLU A 161 5.32 9.53 -9.98
CA GLU A 161 6.06 9.59 -8.71
C GLU A 161 5.38 8.81 -7.57
N VAL A 162 4.05 8.77 -7.56
CA VAL A 162 3.29 7.99 -6.58
C VAL A 162 3.31 6.51 -6.94
N VAL A 163 3.25 6.17 -8.23
CA VAL A 163 3.43 4.78 -8.70
C VAL A 163 4.80 4.25 -8.25
N LEU A 164 5.86 5.04 -8.42
CA LEU A 164 7.21 4.70 -7.95
C LEU A 164 7.26 4.47 -6.43
N SER A 165 6.57 5.30 -5.66
CA SER A 165 6.49 5.18 -4.20
C SER A 165 5.77 3.89 -3.78
N ALA A 166 4.66 3.56 -4.46
CA ALA A 166 3.91 2.33 -4.24
C ALA A 166 4.72 1.08 -4.60
N VAL A 167 5.37 1.07 -5.77
CA VAL A 167 6.26 -0.01 -6.22
C VAL A 167 7.41 -0.21 -5.24
N THR A 168 8.02 0.88 -4.76
CA THR A 168 9.10 0.81 -3.78
C THR A 168 8.63 0.16 -2.47
N GLY A 169 7.48 0.60 -1.94
CA GLY A 169 6.90 -0.01 -0.73
C GLY A 169 6.60 -1.49 -0.91
N LEU A 170 5.94 -1.84 -2.00
CA LEU A 170 5.58 -3.22 -2.33
C LEU A 170 6.83 -4.11 -2.57
N GLY A 171 7.86 -3.57 -3.22
CA GLY A 171 9.15 -4.22 -3.42
C GLY A 171 9.88 -4.52 -2.11
N GLU A 172 9.91 -3.56 -1.17
CA GLU A 172 10.47 -3.77 0.17
C GLU A 172 9.71 -4.86 0.96
N LEU A 173 8.39 -4.88 0.85
CA LEU A 173 7.56 -5.95 1.43
C LEU A 173 7.90 -7.32 0.83
N GLY A 174 7.97 -7.41 -0.49
CA GLY A 174 8.29 -8.64 -1.20
C GLY A 174 9.69 -9.16 -0.86
N LYS A 175 10.67 -8.27 -0.73
CA LYS A 175 12.03 -8.65 -0.30
C LYS A 175 12.02 -9.20 1.12
N LYS A 176 11.24 -8.61 2.02
CA LYS A 176 11.12 -9.06 3.41
C LYS A 176 10.41 -10.41 3.50
N THR A 177 9.27 -10.60 2.84
CA THR A 177 8.54 -11.89 2.84
C THR A 177 9.39 -13.00 2.22
N ALA A 178 10.11 -12.71 1.14
CA ALA A 178 11.02 -13.67 0.51
C ALA A 178 12.18 -14.04 1.46
N ALA A 179 12.74 -13.05 2.16
CA ALA A 179 13.81 -13.28 3.13
C ALA A 179 13.35 -14.12 4.33
N ASP A 180 12.07 -14.01 4.70
CA ASP A 180 11.44 -14.79 5.77
C ASP A 180 10.88 -16.14 5.28
N SER A 181 11.04 -16.47 3.99
CA SER A 181 10.55 -17.72 3.39
C SER A 181 9.01 -17.87 3.41
N LEU A 182 8.30 -16.74 3.37
CA LEU A 182 6.84 -16.66 3.29
C LEU A 182 6.40 -16.70 1.82
N GLU A 183 6.49 -17.88 1.19
CA GLU A 183 6.37 -18.03 -0.27
C GLU A 183 5.02 -17.57 -0.83
N LEU A 184 3.92 -17.85 -0.13
CA LEU A 184 2.58 -17.43 -0.57
C LEU A 184 2.46 -15.91 -0.59
N GLU A 185 2.91 -15.26 0.48
CA GLU A 185 2.91 -13.81 0.63
C GLU A 185 3.83 -13.16 -0.39
N THR A 186 5.00 -13.75 -0.66
CA THR A 186 5.89 -13.28 -1.73
C THR A 186 5.25 -13.38 -3.10
N VAL A 187 4.60 -14.51 -3.43
CA VAL A 187 3.86 -14.67 -4.70
C VAL A 187 2.72 -13.64 -4.78
N SER A 188 2.00 -13.41 -3.69
CA SER A 188 0.95 -12.39 -3.59
C SER A 188 1.50 -11.01 -3.93
N THR A 189 2.62 -10.61 -3.32
CA THR A 189 3.29 -9.34 -3.62
C THR A 189 3.73 -9.23 -5.09
N LEU A 190 4.29 -10.30 -5.66
CA LEU A 190 4.74 -10.32 -7.06
C LEU A 190 3.57 -10.18 -8.06
N LEU A 191 2.43 -10.80 -7.77
CA LEU A 191 1.22 -10.65 -8.57
C LEU A 191 0.72 -9.21 -8.56
N LEU A 192 0.77 -8.55 -7.40
CA LEU A 192 0.36 -7.15 -7.27
C LEU A 192 1.37 -6.18 -7.93
N LEU A 193 2.68 -6.46 -7.86
CA LEU A 193 3.69 -5.73 -8.63
C LEU A 193 3.46 -5.86 -10.14
N GLU A 194 3.15 -7.07 -10.62
CA GLU A 194 2.77 -7.28 -12.02
C GLU A 194 1.58 -6.41 -12.40
N GLU A 195 0.52 -6.36 -11.59
CA GLU A 195 -0.65 -5.50 -11.85
C GLU A 195 -0.31 -4.01 -11.92
N ILE A 196 0.51 -3.49 -10.98
CA ILE A 196 0.96 -2.09 -11.04
C ILE A 196 1.81 -1.84 -12.27
N GLY A 197 2.72 -2.77 -12.62
CA GLY A 197 3.56 -2.67 -13.81
C GLY A 197 2.73 -2.61 -15.09
N LYS A 198 1.65 -3.40 -15.19
CA LYS A 198 0.72 -3.31 -16.32
C LYS A 198 0.08 -1.94 -16.44
N LEU A 199 -0.38 -1.38 -15.33
CA LEU A 199 -0.94 -0.03 -15.29
C LEU A 199 0.10 1.03 -15.65
N ALA A 200 1.35 0.88 -15.20
CA ALA A 200 2.44 1.78 -15.60
C ALA A 200 2.70 1.72 -17.12
N ALA A 201 2.69 0.53 -17.72
CA ALA A 201 2.81 0.36 -19.16
C ALA A 201 1.64 1.01 -19.94
N GLU A 202 0.42 0.83 -19.45
CA GLU A 202 -0.78 1.46 -20.01
C GLU A 202 -0.73 2.99 -19.95
N SER A 203 -0.17 3.55 -18.87
CA SER A 203 0.02 4.98 -18.66
C SER A 203 1.32 5.55 -19.25
N TYR A 204 2.11 4.73 -19.99
CA TYR A 204 3.39 5.12 -20.60
C TYR A 204 4.47 5.60 -19.61
N PHE A 205 4.44 5.07 -18.38
CA PHE A 205 5.39 5.35 -17.32
C PHE A 205 6.60 4.41 -17.39
N ASP A 206 7.55 4.78 -18.25
CA ASP A 206 8.76 3.98 -18.53
C ASP A 206 9.63 3.80 -17.26
N GLU A 207 9.73 4.83 -16.41
CA GLU A 207 10.52 4.76 -15.18
C GLU A 207 9.83 3.88 -14.13
N ALA A 208 8.52 4.07 -13.92
CA ALA A 208 7.77 3.22 -12.99
C ALA A 208 7.74 1.75 -13.41
N LEU A 209 7.61 1.46 -14.71
CA LEU A 209 7.68 0.10 -15.23
C LEU A 209 9.08 -0.51 -15.03
N SER A 210 10.13 0.26 -15.28
CA SER A 210 11.52 -0.16 -15.03
C SER A 210 11.75 -0.48 -13.55
N SER A 211 11.28 0.39 -12.65
CA SER A 211 11.36 0.20 -11.20
C SER A 211 10.59 -1.05 -10.73
N THR A 212 9.45 -1.33 -11.37
CA THR A 212 8.67 -2.55 -11.11
C THR A 212 9.46 -3.81 -11.48
N ALA A 213 10.06 -3.82 -12.68
CA ALA A 213 10.90 -4.94 -13.13
C ALA A 213 12.11 -5.17 -12.21
N LEU A 214 12.80 -4.11 -11.79
CA LEU A 214 13.92 -4.20 -10.84
C LEU A 214 13.45 -4.73 -9.47
N SER A 215 12.30 -4.28 -8.98
CA SER A 215 11.74 -4.78 -7.72
C SER A 215 11.45 -6.29 -7.80
N ILE A 216 10.86 -6.75 -8.91
CA ILE A 216 10.62 -8.18 -9.17
C ILE A 216 11.95 -8.96 -9.24
N GLU A 217 12.97 -8.41 -9.89
CA GLU A 217 14.31 -9.01 -9.99
C GLU A 217 14.95 -9.19 -8.60
N GLU A 218 14.93 -8.15 -7.77
CA GLU A 218 15.50 -8.20 -6.42
C GLU A 218 14.81 -9.25 -5.55
N ILE A 219 13.47 -9.30 -5.58
CA ILE A 219 12.68 -10.33 -4.89
C ILE A 219 13.07 -11.72 -5.41
N GLY A 220 13.07 -11.91 -6.73
CA GLY A 220 13.39 -13.19 -7.36
C GLY A 220 14.79 -13.70 -7.02
N LYS A 221 15.79 -12.82 -6.91
CA LYS A 221 17.14 -13.17 -6.44
C LYS A 221 17.15 -13.71 -5.01
N ILE A 222 16.30 -13.18 -4.13
CA ILE A 222 16.13 -13.69 -2.76
C ILE A 222 15.41 -15.04 -2.79
N CYS A 223 14.31 -15.15 -3.54
CA CYS A 223 13.55 -16.39 -3.71
C CYS A 223 14.42 -17.54 -4.20
N LYS A 224 15.28 -17.29 -5.19
CA LYS A 224 16.24 -18.28 -5.74
C LYS A 224 17.21 -18.78 -4.67
N LYS A 225 17.75 -17.88 -3.84
CA LYS A 225 18.65 -18.25 -2.72
C LYS A 225 17.93 -19.05 -1.64
N LYS A 226 16.63 -18.82 -1.46
CA LYS A 226 15.78 -19.46 -0.45
C LYS A 226 15.08 -20.73 -0.94
N GLY A 227 15.12 -21.02 -2.24
CA GLY A 227 14.45 -22.18 -2.83
C GLY A 227 12.93 -22.02 -2.97
N LEU A 228 12.43 -20.78 -3.05
CA LEU A 228 11.00 -20.48 -3.21
C LEU A 228 10.60 -20.60 -4.70
N SER A 229 10.36 -21.84 -5.15
CA SER A 229 10.19 -22.15 -6.57
C SER A 229 8.96 -21.52 -7.23
N ASP A 230 7.88 -21.36 -6.48
CA ASP A 230 6.63 -20.79 -7.00
C ASP A 230 6.79 -19.27 -7.12
N ALA A 231 7.47 -18.63 -6.16
CA ALA A 231 7.82 -17.21 -6.26
C ALA A 231 8.78 -16.92 -7.43
N VAL A 232 9.80 -17.76 -7.67
CA VAL A 232 10.71 -17.56 -8.81
C VAL A 232 9.97 -17.73 -10.15
N LEU A 233 9.05 -18.69 -10.26
CA LEU A 233 8.23 -18.84 -11.47
C LEU A 233 7.37 -17.60 -11.70
N GLN A 234 6.73 -17.06 -10.64
CA GLN A 234 5.95 -15.84 -10.75
C GLN A 234 6.83 -14.64 -11.15
N CYS A 235 8.08 -14.53 -10.69
CA CYS A 235 9.02 -13.50 -11.17
C CYS A 235 9.25 -13.59 -12.68
N GLN A 236 9.49 -14.80 -13.20
CA GLN A 236 9.69 -15.02 -14.64
C GLN A 236 8.47 -14.58 -15.45
N TRP A 237 7.27 -15.03 -15.05
CA TRP A 237 6.02 -14.68 -15.73
C TRP A 237 5.72 -13.19 -15.69
N ALA A 238 5.91 -12.56 -14.52
CA ALA A 238 5.71 -11.13 -14.38
C ALA A 238 6.69 -10.35 -15.27
N LEU A 239 7.99 -10.66 -15.23
CA LEU A 239 9.01 -9.98 -16.03
C LEU A 239 8.76 -10.14 -17.53
N GLU A 240 8.42 -11.35 -18.00
CA GLU A 240 8.10 -11.58 -19.40
C GLU A 240 6.85 -10.79 -19.83
N THR A 241 5.81 -10.77 -18.97
CA THR A 241 4.61 -9.98 -19.23
C THR A 241 4.93 -8.48 -19.33
N LEU A 242 5.73 -7.95 -18.42
CA LEU A 242 6.13 -6.54 -18.43
C LEU A 242 7.03 -6.19 -19.62
N ARG A 243 7.95 -7.10 -20.01
CA ARG A 243 8.79 -6.94 -21.22
C ARG A 243 7.94 -6.81 -22.48
N ILE A 244 6.99 -7.73 -22.68
CA ILE A 244 6.09 -7.71 -23.84
C ILE A 244 5.29 -6.41 -23.87
N GLN A 245 4.73 -5.99 -22.73
CA GLN A 245 3.96 -4.74 -22.66
C GLN A 245 4.82 -3.50 -22.94
N ALA A 246 6.04 -3.46 -22.42
CA ALA A 246 6.99 -2.38 -22.71
C ALA A 246 7.29 -2.31 -24.21
N GLU A 247 7.52 -3.44 -24.88
CA GLU A 247 7.75 -3.52 -26.32
C GLU A 247 6.56 -3.05 -27.14
N GLU A 248 5.35 -3.52 -26.82
CA GLU A 248 4.11 -3.11 -27.49
C GLU A 248 3.85 -1.61 -27.35
N LYS A 249 4.28 -1.01 -26.23
CA LYS A 249 4.11 0.42 -25.92
C LYS A 249 5.31 1.28 -26.31
N LEU A 250 6.37 0.69 -26.88
CA LEU A 250 7.62 1.36 -27.26
C LEU A 250 8.34 2.04 -26.07
N LEU A 251 8.21 1.47 -24.87
CA LEU A 251 8.89 1.90 -23.65
C LEU A 251 10.28 1.25 -23.63
N ASN A 252 11.21 1.86 -24.36
CA ASN A 252 12.50 1.24 -24.69
C ASN A 252 13.35 0.93 -23.44
N ASN A 253 13.32 1.78 -22.42
CA ASN A 253 14.14 1.56 -21.23
C ASN A 253 13.62 0.36 -20.43
N SER A 254 12.33 0.35 -20.13
CA SER A 254 11.69 -0.75 -19.39
C SER A 254 11.71 -2.07 -20.13
N SER A 255 11.61 -2.08 -21.47
CA SER A 255 11.77 -3.30 -22.28
C SER A 255 13.16 -3.93 -22.03
N VAL A 256 14.22 -3.13 -22.13
CA VAL A 256 15.60 -3.59 -21.88
C VAL A 256 15.79 -3.99 -20.42
N VAL A 257 15.29 -3.20 -19.47
CA VAL A 257 15.41 -3.50 -18.03
C VAL A 257 14.69 -4.81 -17.69
N ALA A 258 13.49 -5.04 -18.22
CA ALA A 258 12.72 -6.27 -17.99
C ALA A 258 13.40 -7.49 -18.63
N GLU A 259 13.98 -7.36 -19.82
CA GLU A 259 14.77 -8.41 -20.47
C GLU A 259 16.01 -8.76 -19.64
N MET A 260 16.80 -7.76 -19.23
CA MET A 260 17.98 -7.96 -18.38
C MET A 260 17.62 -8.58 -17.02
N ALA A 261 16.49 -8.18 -16.43
CA ALA A 261 16.00 -8.78 -15.20
C ALA A 261 15.63 -10.26 -15.42
N LEU A 262 14.94 -10.58 -16.53
CA LEU A 262 14.50 -11.93 -16.88
C LEU A 262 15.67 -12.89 -17.08
N ASP A 263 16.79 -12.43 -17.66
CA ASP A 263 18.02 -13.21 -17.87
C ASP A 263 18.57 -13.84 -16.58
N ASN A 264 18.29 -13.28 -15.41
CA ASN A 264 18.70 -13.87 -14.13
C ASN A 264 17.97 -15.19 -13.79
N PHE A 265 16.90 -15.50 -14.52
CA PHE A 265 15.97 -16.58 -14.25
C PHE A 265 15.83 -17.60 -15.40
N THR A 266 16.45 -17.39 -16.57
CA THR A 266 16.29 -18.26 -17.76
C THR A 266 16.87 -19.67 -17.61
N ASP A 267 17.82 -19.89 -16.70
CA ASP A 267 18.49 -21.18 -16.47
C ASP A 267 17.68 -22.20 -15.64
N ILE A 268 16.44 -21.90 -15.28
CA ILE A 268 15.73 -22.67 -14.25
C ILE A 268 14.62 -23.51 -14.88
N GLY A 269 14.76 -24.84 -14.77
CA GLY A 269 13.77 -25.83 -15.21
C GLY A 269 12.48 -25.86 -14.37
N TYR A 270 11.94 -24.70 -14.03
CA TYR A 270 10.60 -24.59 -13.44
C TYR A 270 9.58 -24.83 -14.54
N ASN A 271 9.18 -26.10 -14.68
CA ASN A 271 8.14 -26.46 -15.63
C ASN A 271 6.80 -25.87 -15.19
N GLU A 272 6.13 -25.23 -16.14
CA GLU A 272 4.73 -24.88 -16.02
C GLU A 272 3.92 -26.16 -15.75
N SER A 273 3.11 -26.14 -14.70
CA SER A 273 2.13 -27.20 -14.45
C SER A 273 0.78 -26.56 -14.16
N GLU A 274 -0.29 -27.27 -14.52
CA GLU A 274 -1.67 -26.88 -14.23
C GLU A 274 -1.86 -26.60 -12.71
N GLU A 275 -1.22 -27.42 -11.87
CA GLU A 275 -1.19 -27.24 -10.41
C GLU A 275 -0.63 -25.88 -9.96
N LYS A 276 0.44 -25.39 -10.62
CA LYS A 276 1.01 -24.07 -10.28
C LYS A 276 0.12 -22.92 -10.69
N LEU A 277 -0.56 -23.05 -11.84
CA LEU A 277 -1.53 -22.06 -12.29
C LEU A 277 -2.72 -21.99 -11.32
N GLU A 278 -3.23 -23.14 -10.88
CA GLU A 278 -4.30 -23.21 -9.86
C GLU A 278 -3.91 -22.52 -8.56
N LYS A 279 -2.70 -22.78 -8.03
CA LYS A 279 -2.19 -22.10 -6.83
C LYS A 279 -2.19 -20.57 -6.96
N PHE A 280 -1.78 -20.03 -8.10
CA PHE A 280 -1.78 -18.57 -8.28
C PHE A 280 -3.20 -18.00 -8.39
N GLN A 281 -4.14 -18.77 -8.94
CA GLN A 281 -5.56 -18.38 -8.91
C GLN A 281 -6.14 -18.41 -7.49
N GLU A 282 -5.74 -19.36 -6.65
CA GLU A 282 -6.11 -19.39 -5.24
C GLU A 282 -5.58 -18.16 -4.49
N ILE A 283 -4.33 -17.76 -4.74
CA ILE A 283 -3.75 -16.55 -4.16
C ILE A 283 -4.51 -15.30 -4.62
N LYS A 284 -4.84 -15.18 -5.91
CA LYS A 284 -5.69 -14.10 -6.42
C LYS A 284 -7.08 -14.10 -5.78
N ALA A 285 -7.66 -15.27 -5.54
CA ALA A 285 -8.95 -15.38 -4.86
C ALA A 285 -8.85 -14.94 -3.40
N LEU A 286 -7.76 -15.27 -2.70
CA LEU A 286 -7.49 -14.81 -1.34
C LEU A 286 -7.31 -13.29 -1.30
N GLN A 287 -6.53 -12.71 -2.21
CA GLN A 287 -6.37 -11.26 -2.35
C GLN A 287 -7.73 -10.58 -2.52
N LYS A 288 -8.57 -11.07 -3.43
CA LYS A 288 -9.93 -10.54 -3.65
C LYS A 288 -10.81 -10.63 -2.42
N LYS A 289 -10.72 -11.75 -1.67
CA LYS A 289 -11.46 -11.93 -0.42
C LYS A 289 -11.03 -10.90 0.62
N ILE A 290 -9.73 -10.71 0.82
CA ILE A 290 -9.20 -9.72 1.77
C ILE A 290 -9.59 -8.31 1.33
N GLN A 291 -9.41 -7.99 0.05
CA GLN A 291 -9.80 -6.71 -0.52
C GLN A 291 -11.28 -6.39 -0.32
N SER A 292 -12.18 -7.38 -0.40
CA SER A 292 -13.62 -7.15 -0.17
C SER A 292 -13.98 -6.78 1.28
N ASN A 293 -13.04 -6.95 2.21
CA ASN A 293 -13.20 -6.60 3.62
C ASN A 293 -12.50 -5.28 3.99
N LEU A 294 -11.79 -4.64 3.05
CA LEU A 294 -11.19 -3.31 3.22
C LEU A 294 -12.24 -2.24 2.98
#